data_AF-A0A8H7A0M7-F1
#
_entry.id   AF-A0A8H7A0M7-F1
#
_cell.length_a   1.000
_cell.length_b   1.000
_cell.length_c   1.000
_cell.angle_alpha   90.00
_cell.angle_beta   90.00
_cell.angle_gamma   90.00
#
_symmetry.space_group_name_H-M   'P 1'
#
loop_
_entity.id
_entity.type
_entity.pdbx_description
1 polymer ?
#
loop_
_entity_poly.entity_id
_entity_poly.type
_entity_poly.pdbx_seq_one_letter_code
_entity_poly.pdbx_strand_id
1 'polypeptide(L)'
;MCASALRQMGIKQVLFGCENDRFGGCGSVLGVNSQLPHPTHSSYAATSGYMREEAILILRRFYITENSNAPMPKSKANRVLKTEIKPAALKP
;
A
#
# COMPACT_ATOMS: atom_id res chain seq x y z
N MET A 1 -2.34 10.51 -3.70
CA MET A 1 -3.79 10.68 -3.96
C MET A 1 -4.63 10.30 -2.75
N CYS A 2 -4.83 9.01 -2.46
CA CYS A 2 -5.79 8.54 -1.44
C CYS A 2 -5.56 9.16 -0.04
N ALA A 3 -4.31 9.20 0.42
CA ALA A 3 -3.98 9.81 1.72
C ALA A 3 -4.38 11.30 1.81
N SER A 4 -4.24 12.06 0.72
CA SER A 4 -4.67 13.47 0.69
C SER A 4 -6.18 13.58 0.75
N ALA A 5 -6.92 12.75 0.00
CA ALA A 5 -8.37 12.75 0.03
C ALA A 5 -8.89 12.42 1.44
N LEU A 6 -8.34 11.40 2.10
CA LEU A 6 -8.70 11.03 3.47
C LEU A 6 -8.41 12.16 4.46
N ARG A 7 -7.30 12.89 4.29
CA ARG A 7 -6.96 14.06 5.11
C ARG A 7 -7.99 15.19 4.94
N GLN A 8 -8.37 15.49 3.70
CA GLN A 8 -9.36 16.51 3.37
C GLN A 8 -10.75 16.16 3.91
N MET A 9 -11.12 14.87 3.91
CA MET A 9 -12.37 14.38 4.49
C MET A 9 -12.39 14.38 6.03
N GLY A 10 -11.28 14.72 6.68
CA GLY A 10 -11.20 14.78 8.14
C GLY A 10 -11.19 13.40 8.83
N ILE A 11 -10.66 12.37 8.17
CA ILE A 11 -10.52 11.05 8.79
C ILE A 11 -9.66 11.15 10.06
N LYS A 12 -10.00 10.36 11.08
CA LYS A 12 -9.26 10.38 12.36
C LYS A 12 -8.07 9.42 12.37
N GLN A 13 -8.26 8.23 11.82
CA GLN A 13 -7.24 7.19 11.83
C GLN A 13 -7.41 6.24 10.63
N VAL A 14 -6.28 5.73 10.13
CA VAL A 14 -6.22 4.68 9.12
C VAL A 14 -5.42 3.51 9.68
N LEU A 15 -5.98 2.31 9.62
CA LEU A 15 -5.26 1.06 9.90
C LEU A 15 -5.17 0.26 8.61
N PHE A 16 -3.99 -0.26 8.29
CA PHE A 16 -3.76 -0.98 7.04
C PHE A 16 -2.70 -2.06 7.18
N GLY A 17 -2.67 -2.99 6.23
CA GLY A 17 -1.76 -4.13 6.25
C GLY A 17 -0.35 -3.79 5.81
N CYS A 18 -0.06 -4.00 4.53
CA CYS A 18 1.28 -3.74 4.00
C CYS A 18 1.45 -2.30 3.53
N GLU A 19 2.70 -1.83 3.53
CA GLU A 19 3.07 -0.55 2.94
C GLU A 19 2.98 -0.58 1.42
N ASN A 20 2.93 0.61 0.81
CA ASN A 20 2.91 0.76 -0.64
C ASN A 20 4.23 1.38 -1.09
N ASP A 21 5.11 0.54 -1.63
CA ASP A 21 6.49 0.89 -1.99
C ASP A 21 6.60 1.87 -3.17
N ARG A 22 5.54 2.01 -3.98
CA ARG A 22 5.55 2.86 -5.18
C ARG A 22 4.81 4.18 -4.98
N PHE A 23 3.71 4.17 -4.24
CA PHE A 23 2.76 5.28 -4.19
C PHE A 23 2.24 5.59 -2.78
N GLY A 24 2.82 5.02 -1.73
CA GLY A 24 2.27 5.15 -0.39
C GLY A 24 2.38 6.57 0.19
N GLY A 25 1.22 7.12 0.57
CA GLY A 25 1.08 8.46 1.13
C GLY A 25 1.02 8.51 2.67
N CYS A 26 1.24 7.39 3.34
CA CYS A 26 1.24 7.27 4.80
C CYS A 26 2.64 6.99 5.37
N GLY A 27 3.68 7.53 4.73
CA GLY A 27 5.07 7.46 5.20
C GLY A 27 5.97 6.42 4.52
N SER A 28 5.47 5.56 3.63
CA SER A 28 6.33 4.62 2.89
C SER A 28 7.03 5.27 1.68
N VAL A 29 6.39 6.24 1.03
CA VAL A 29 7.03 7.09 0.00
C VAL A 29 6.93 8.55 0.39
N LEU A 30 5.74 9.02 0.75
CA LEU A 30 5.47 10.38 1.24
C LEU A 30 4.66 10.33 2.53
N GLY A 31 4.89 11.26 3.45
CA GLY A 31 4.11 11.41 4.68
C GLY A 31 2.95 12.40 4.54
N VAL A 32 2.07 12.21 3.54
CA VAL A 32 0.92 13.11 3.29
C VAL A 32 -0.06 13.12 4.47
N ASN A 33 -0.17 12.01 5.20
CA ASN A 33 -1.02 11.89 6.38
C ASN A 33 -0.58 12.79 7.55
N SER A 34 0.73 13.04 7.72
CA SER A 34 1.24 13.74 8.91
C SER A 34 2.53 14.55 8.76
N GLN A 35 3.51 14.10 7.97
CA GLN A 35 4.85 14.73 7.90
C GLN A 35 4.87 15.95 6.98
N LEU A 36 4.01 15.98 5.96
CA LEU A 36 3.92 17.11 5.04
C LEU A 36 2.96 18.17 5.60
N PRO A 37 3.35 19.46 5.54
CA PRO A 37 2.47 20.56 5.93
C PRO A 37 1.26 20.62 4.99
N HIS A 38 0.12 21.03 5.53
CA HIS A 38 -1.09 21.26 4.75
C HIS A 38 -1.73 22.57 5.20
N PRO A 39 -2.12 23.47 4.27
CA PRO A 39 -2.60 24.82 4.62
C PRO A 39 -3.96 24.87 5.33
N THR A 40 -4.65 23.73 5.49
CA THR A 40 -6.09 23.73 5.85
C THR A 40 -6.48 22.50 6.66
N HIS A 41 -6.06 21.31 6.23
CA HIS A 41 -6.51 20.06 6.83
C HIS A 41 -5.48 19.48 7.81
N SER A 42 -5.93 19.14 9.02
CA SER A 42 -5.12 18.51 10.05
C SER A 42 -4.58 17.14 9.62
N SER A 43 -3.50 16.70 10.26
CA SER A 43 -2.95 15.36 10.06
C SER A 43 -3.84 14.28 10.67
N TYR A 44 -3.59 13.02 10.30
CA TYR A 44 -4.25 11.86 10.89
C TYR A 44 -3.26 10.72 11.17
N ALA A 45 -3.61 9.89 12.16
CA ALA A 45 -2.81 8.73 12.55
C ALA A 45 -2.93 7.61 11.51
N ALA A 46 -1.80 7.03 11.11
CA ALA A 46 -1.78 5.91 10.18
C ALA A 46 -0.91 4.79 10.77
N THR A 47 -1.52 3.61 10.98
CA THR A 47 -0.85 2.45 11.58
C THR A 47 -0.83 1.31 10.57
N SER A 48 0.37 0.91 10.16
CA SER A 48 0.60 -0.24 9.28
C SER A 48 0.80 -1.53 10.07
N GLY A 49 0.65 -2.69 9.43
CA GLY A 49 1.07 -3.98 9.96
C GLY A 49 -0.07 -4.99 10.12
N TYR A 50 -1.33 -4.54 10.06
CA TYR A 50 -2.49 -5.40 10.28
C TYR A 50 -2.66 -6.42 9.17
N MET A 51 -2.43 -7.70 9.46
CA MET A 51 -2.44 -8.76 8.44
C MET A 51 -1.50 -8.41 7.26
N ARG A 52 -0.31 -7.87 7.60
CA ARG A 52 0.69 -7.44 6.61
C ARG A 52 1.05 -8.54 5.63
N GLU A 53 1.23 -9.76 6.13
CA GLU A 53 1.69 -10.87 5.31
C GLU A 53 0.61 -11.31 4.32
N GLU A 54 -0.64 -11.39 4.77
CA GLU A 54 -1.80 -11.72 3.98
C GLU A 54 -2.02 -10.66 2.89
N ALA A 55 -1.91 -9.37 3.23
CA ALA A 55 -2.01 -8.29 2.26
C ALA A 55 -0.93 -8.39 1.16
N ILE A 56 0.31 -8.73 1.53
CA ILE A 56 1.40 -8.97 0.56
C ILE A 56 1.08 -10.19 -0.33
N LEU A 57 0.62 -11.29 0.26
CA LEU A 57 0.30 -12.51 -0.50
C LEU A 57 -0.84 -12.30 -1.49
N ILE A 58 -1.89 -11.55 -1.10
CA ILE A 58 -2.99 -11.21 -2.01
C ILE A 58 -2.47 -10.39 -3.20
N LEU A 59 -1.60 -9.38 -2.97
CA LEU A 59 -0.98 -8.61 -4.05
C LEU A 59 -0.11 -9.49 -4.95
N ARG A 60 0.72 -10.37 -4.38
CA ARG A 60 1.56 -11.28 -5.18
C ARG A 60 0.72 -12.21 -6.03
N ARG A 61 -0.37 -12.78 -5.49
CA ARG A 61 -1.34 -13.58 -6.25
C ARG A 61 -1.90 -12.79 -7.43
N PHE A 62 -2.37 -11.56 -7.19
CA PHE A 62 -2.85 -10.68 -8.25
C PHE A 62 -1.83 -10.46 -9.37
N TYR A 63 -0.55 -10.25 -9.05
CA TYR A 63 0.48 -10.00 -10.06
C TYR A 63 0.83 -11.23 -10.91
N ILE A 64 0.66 -12.45 -10.39
CA ILE A 64 0.87 -13.68 -11.15
C ILE A 64 -0.37 -14.10 -11.93
N THR A 65 -1.57 -13.68 -11.52
CA THR A 65 -2.81 -13.91 -12.27
C THR A 65 -2.78 -13.24 -13.65
N GLU A 66 -3.27 -13.94 -14.66
CA GLU A 66 -3.42 -13.42 -16.02
C GLU A 66 -4.72 -12.62 -16.17
N ASN A 67 -4.66 -11.54 -16.96
CA ASN A 67 -5.85 -10.79 -17.33
C ASN A 67 -6.29 -11.23 -18.73
N SER A 68 -7.34 -12.05 -18.81
CA SER A 68 -7.90 -12.53 -20.08
C SER A 68 -8.47 -11.42 -20.97
N ASN A 69 -8.75 -10.25 -20.40
CA ASN A 69 -9.24 -9.08 -21.12
C ASN A 69 -8.13 -8.14 -21.62
N ALA A 70 -6.85 -8.52 -21.44
CA ALA A 70 -5.75 -7.69 -21.90
C ALA A 70 -5.74 -7.60 -23.44
N PRO A 71 -5.74 -6.38 -24.03
CA PRO A 71 -5.74 -6.21 -25.49
C PRO A 71 -4.55 -6.89 -26.18
N MET A 72 -3.43 -6.99 -25.47
CA MET A 72 -2.27 -7.78 -25.85
C MET A 72 -1.94 -8.72 -24.69
N PRO A 73 -2.37 -9.99 -24.75
CA PRO A 73 -2.09 -10.97 -23.71
C PRO A 73 -0.58 -11.18 -23.55
N LYS A 74 -0.10 -11.12 -22.31
CA LYS A 74 1.26 -11.53 -21.96
C LYS A 74 1.16 -12.75 -21.08
N SER A 75 1.71 -13.87 -21.55
CA SER A 75 1.77 -15.07 -20.73
C SER A 75 2.57 -14.82 -19.46
N LYS A 76 2.02 -15.29 -18.34
CA LYS A 76 2.64 -15.28 -17.02
C LYS A 76 2.87 -16.70 -16.51
N ALA A 77 2.79 -17.73 -17.36
CA ALA A 77 2.88 -19.13 -16.98
C ALA A 77 4.12 -19.48 -16.14
N ASN A 78 5.25 -18.78 -16.36
CA ASN A 78 6.50 -19.00 -15.61
C ASN A 78 6.58 -18.25 -14.28
N ARG A 79 5.55 -17.50 -13.87
CA ARG A 79 5.56 -16.74 -12.61
C ARG A 79 5.13 -17.62 -11.45
N VAL A 80 6.04 -17.86 -10.52
CA VAL A 80 5.79 -18.61 -9.29
C VAL A 80 5.38 -17.66 -8.15
N LEU A 81 4.37 -18.05 -7.38
CA LEU A 81 4.01 -17.33 -6.15
C LEU A 81 5.12 -17.48 -5.11
N LYS A 82 5.81 -16.39 -4.81
CA LYS A 82 6.75 -16.34 -3.69
C LYS A 82 5.97 -16.17 -2.39
N THR A 83 6.08 -17.12 -1.46
CA THR A 83 5.37 -17.09 -0.17
C THR A 83 6.20 -16.50 0.96
N GLU A 84 7.53 -16.55 0.86
CA GLU A 84 8.42 -15.97 1.87
C GLU A 84 8.29 -14.44 1.94
N ILE A 85 8.08 -13.94 3.16
CA ILE A 85 7.93 -12.51 3.44
C ILE A 85 9.01 -12.10 4.44
N LYS A 86 9.78 -11.08 4.07
CA LYS A 86 10.81 -10.53 4.96
C LYS A 86 10.13 -9.78 6.11
N PRO A 87 10.72 -9.80 7.32
CA PRO A 87 10.26 -8.97 8.42
C PRO A 87 10.16 -7.51 8.02
N ALA A 88 9.25 -6.77 8.65
CA ALA A 88 9.21 -5.33 8.48
C ALA A 88 10.55 -4.72 8.90
N ALA A 89 11.08 -3.80 8.11
CA ALA A 89 12.23 -3.02 8.52
C ALA A 89 11.86 -2.22 9.78
N LEU A 90 12.73 -2.25 10.79
CA LEU A 90 12.60 -1.35 11.94
C LEU A 90 12.74 0.08 11.41
N LYS A 91 11.68 0.88 11.54
CA LYS A 91 11.76 2.32 11.31
C LYS A 91 12.32 2.97 12.58
N PRO A 92 13.31 3.87 12.47
CA PRO A 92 13.80 4.65 13.60
C PRO A 92 12.72 5.54 14.20
#